data_AF-Q5GIW6-F1
#
_entry.id   AF-Q5GIW6-F1
#
_cell.length_a   1.000
_cell.length_b   1.000
_cell.length_c   1.000
_cell.angle_alpha   90.00
_cell.angle_beta   90.00
_cell.angle_gamma   90.00
#
_symmetry.space_group_name_H-M   'P 1'
#
loop_
_entity.id
_entity.type
_entity.pdbx_description
1 polymer ?
#
loop_
_entity_poly.entity_id
_entity_poly.type
_entity_poly.pdbx_seq_one_letter_code
_entity_poly.pdbx_strand_id
1 'polypeptide(L)'
;NIKTAQAATGGSSPPTRTFTFSGDTQMKVVSSQPTQIVFSKARDNIDTTHIQSSEMGASANSLAPFNDWIYGSSVETGYSFEGFTCVSQTCPQMQLPLLLHPDPSLIPTGMKNDAGGDIFKLLNQPNLGISFQIGVKTNGILEWVSANSNVRFLKNLMVHFNSSVKTSFDLRAKLHLLTDFSSLRNDEITIESMDVRIGEIKLDTWRGQPGGFFGTKYVVQDTGKISIFFKTPKIILKKQQRQCTLNASPENINVSLMG
;
A
#
# COMPACT_ATOMS: atom_id res chain seq x y z
N ASN A 1 -15.98 -2.07 -11.19
CA ASN A 1 -15.51 -3.48 -11.24
C ASN A 1 -16.33 -4.31 -10.28
N ILE A 2 -17.40 -4.97 -10.74
CA ILE A 2 -18.20 -5.88 -9.89
C ILE A 2 -18.00 -7.29 -10.45
N LYS A 3 -17.53 -8.22 -9.62
CA LYS A 3 -17.39 -9.64 -9.99
C LYS A 3 -18.75 -10.33 -9.85
N THR A 4 -19.10 -11.14 -10.83
CA THR A 4 -20.25 -12.06 -10.76
C THR A 4 -19.76 -13.48 -10.50
N ALA A 5 -20.54 -14.26 -9.76
CA ALA A 5 -20.20 -15.66 -9.52
C ALA A 5 -20.76 -16.58 -10.61
N GLN A 6 -20.17 -17.77 -10.74
CA GLN A 6 -20.77 -18.92 -11.39
C GLN A 6 -21.16 -19.96 -10.34
N ALA A 7 -22.35 -20.55 -10.45
CA ALA A 7 -22.83 -21.55 -9.51
C ALA A 7 -22.62 -22.97 -10.06
N ALA A 8 -22.13 -23.86 -9.21
CA ALA A 8 -22.06 -25.30 -9.47
C ALA A 8 -22.69 -26.06 -8.29
N THR A 9 -23.31 -27.21 -8.57
CA THR A 9 -23.84 -28.12 -7.54
C THR A 9 -23.12 -29.46 -7.62
N GLY A 10 -22.66 -29.99 -6.48
CA GLY A 10 -21.98 -31.28 -6.42
C GLY A 10 -22.14 -31.97 -5.06
N GLY A 11 -21.74 -33.25 -4.97
CA GLY A 11 -21.89 -34.08 -3.77
C GLY A 11 -23.26 -34.78 -3.67
N SER A 12 -23.28 -35.99 -3.12
CA SER A 12 -24.45 -36.89 -3.18
C SER A 12 -25.38 -36.88 -1.96
N SER A 13 -25.01 -36.26 -0.83
CA SER A 13 -25.91 -35.82 0.26
C SER A 13 -25.07 -35.39 1.48
N PRO A 14 -25.26 -34.19 2.05
CA PRO A 14 -26.08 -33.11 1.48
C PRO A 14 -25.42 -32.50 0.25
N PRO A 15 -26.22 -31.96 -0.69
CA PRO A 15 -25.69 -31.27 -1.86
C PRO A 15 -24.86 -30.06 -1.43
N THR A 16 -23.76 -29.81 -2.13
CA THR A 16 -22.92 -28.62 -1.97
C THR A 16 -23.14 -27.70 -3.15
N ARG A 17 -23.57 -26.47 -2.89
CA ARG A 17 -23.64 -25.38 -3.86
C ARG A 17 -22.42 -24.50 -3.72
N THR A 18 -21.60 -24.43 -4.77
CA THR A 18 -20.39 -23.63 -4.82
C THR A 18 -20.58 -22.44 -5.75
N PHE A 19 -20.32 -21.24 -5.26
CA PHE A 19 -20.30 -20.00 -6.02
C PHE A 19 -18.86 -19.57 -6.20
N THR A 20 -18.40 -19.50 -7.45
CA THR A 20 -17.03 -19.12 -7.78
C THR A 20 -17.03 -17.78 -8.48
N PHE A 21 -16.43 -16.77 -7.85
CA PHE A 21 -16.05 -15.53 -8.51
C PHE A 21 -14.74 -15.75 -9.27
N SER A 22 -14.66 -15.18 -10.46
CA SER A 22 -13.48 -15.21 -11.30
C SER A 22 -13.21 -13.82 -11.87
N GLY A 23 -12.03 -13.68 -12.49
CA GLY A 23 -11.60 -12.42 -13.08
C GLY A 23 -10.60 -11.67 -12.18
N ASP A 24 -9.49 -11.29 -12.80
CA ASP A 24 -8.46 -10.49 -12.17
C ASP A 24 -8.69 -9.01 -12.45
N THR A 25 -8.47 -8.20 -11.42
CA THR A 25 -8.48 -6.74 -11.54
C THR A 25 -7.18 -6.18 -10.99
N GLN A 26 -6.90 -4.94 -11.34
CA GLN A 26 -5.69 -4.26 -10.89
C GLN A 26 -6.04 -2.92 -10.26
N MET A 27 -5.40 -2.66 -9.13
CA MET A 27 -5.34 -1.36 -8.48
C MET A 27 -3.94 -0.82 -8.73
N LYS A 28 -3.80 0.02 -9.76
CA LYS A 28 -2.57 0.76 -10.01
C LYS A 28 -2.69 2.13 -9.38
N VAL A 29 -1.80 2.39 -8.44
CA VAL A 29 -1.80 3.60 -7.64
C VAL A 29 -0.64 4.44 -8.09
N VAL A 30 -0.97 5.57 -8.69
CA VAL A 30 0.01 6.57 -9.08
C VAL A 30 0.09 7.56 -7.93
N SER A 31 1.31 7.91 -7.50
CA SER A 31 1.56 9.04 -6.60
C SER A 31 0.77 10.25 -7.11
N SER A 32 -0.25 10.69 -6.37
CA SER A 32 -1.07 11.83 -6.79
C SER A 32 -0.25 13.12 -6.73
N GLN A 33 0.61 13.24 -5.71
CA GLN A 33 1.76 14.14 -5.57
C GLN A 33 2.69 13.60 -4.46
N PRO A 34 4.00 13.94 -4.47
CA PRO A 34 4.71 14.70 -5.49
C PRO A 34 5.09 13.84 -6.70
N THR A 35 5.42 14.50 -7.81
CA THR A 35 5.96 13.86 -9.05
C THR A 35 7.42 13.42 -8.87
N GLN A 36 8.16 14.12 -8.03
CA GLN A 36 9.55 13.85 -7.71
C GLN A 36 9.84 14.13 -6.22
N ILE A 37 10.74 13.34 -5.64
CA ILE A 37 11.22 13.47 -4.26
C ILE A 37 12.74 13.61 -4.30
N VAL A 38 13.27 14.61 -3.58
CA VAL A 38 14.71 14.85 -3.45
C VAL A 38 15.14 14.63 -2.01
N PHE A 39 16.05 13.68 -1.83
CA PHE A 39 16.69 13.34 -0.58
C PHE A 39 18.05 14.05 -0.54
N SER A 40 18.31 14.92 0.44
CA SER A 40 19.62 15.57 0.57
C SER A 40 19.98 15.84 2.03
N LYS A 41 21.27 16.02 2.33
CA LYS A 41 21.73 16.47 3.65
C LYS A 41 21.72 18.01 3.80
N ALA A 42 21.48 18.77 2.72
CA ALA A 42 21.62 20.22 2.71
C ALA A 42 20.38 20.94 3.27
N ARG A 43 20.58 21.78 4.30
CA ARG A 43 19.55 22.59 4.98
C ARG A 43 18.69 23.42 4.01
N ASP A 44 19.35 24.02 3.01
CA ASP A 44 18.77 25.02 2.12
C ASP A 44 18.92 24.59 0.66
N ASN A 45 18.01 23.75 0.20
CA ASN A 45 17.84 23.51 -1.23
C ASN A 45 16.47 24.14 -1.60
N ILE A 46 16.52 25.25 -2.35
CA ILE A 46 15.41 26.21 -2.53
C ILE A 46 14.38 25.70 -3.57
N ASP A 47 14.32 24.41 -3.87
CA ASP A 47 13.35 23.93 -4.85
C ASP A 47 11.95 23.87 -4.24
N THR A 48 11.17 24.92 -4.50
CA THR A 48 9.79 25.12 -4.03
C THR A 48 8.77 24.20 -4.70
N THR A 49 9.19 23.40 -5.69
CA THR A 49 8.30 22.49 -6.45
C THR A 49 8.37 21.04 -6.00
N HIS A 50 9.24 20.71 -5.04
CA HIS A 50 9.52 19.35 -4.60
C HIS A 50 9.41 19.21 -3.07
N ILE A 51 9.09 18.01 -2.57
CA ILE A 51 9.25 17.71 -1.14
C ILE A 51 10.76 17.63 -0.86
N GLN A 52 11.24 18.64 -0.15
CA GLN A 52 12.64 18.87 0.23
C GLN A 52 12.89 18.28 1.62
N SER A 53 13.88 17.39 1.72
CA SER A 53 14.34 16.80 2.97
C SER A 53 15.69 17.35 3.37
N SER A 54 15.81 17.92 4.57
CA SER A 54 17.08 18.39 5.11
C SER A 54 17.25 18.13 6.62
N GLU A 55 17.34 16.85 7.01
CA GLU A 55 17.90 16.51 8.32
C GLU A 55 19.42 16.33 8.23
N MET A 56 20.15 17.22 8.90
CA MET A 56 21.60 17.15 9.01
C MET A 56 21.99 16.04 9.99
N GLY A 57 22.65 14.98 9.50
CA GLY A 57 23.12 13.89 10.37
C GLY A 57 22.07 12.83 10.72
N ALA A 58 21.05 12.69 9.88
CA ALA A 58 20.07 11.61 9.93
C ALA A 58 20.73 10.23 10.18
N SER A 59 20.45 9.61 11.33
CA SER A 59 20.87 8.23 11.60
C SER A 59 20.17 7.27 10.63
N ALA A 60 20.65 6.03 10.51
CA ALA A 60 19.80 4.98 9.96
C ALA A 60 18.45 5.00 10.73
N ASN A 61 17.33 5.10 10.01
CA ASN A 61 15.97 5.33 10.52
C ASN A 61 15.56 6.78 10.88
N SER A 62 16.27 7.82 10.44
CA SER A 62 15.81 9.23 10.62
C SER A 62 14.50 9.50 9.88
N LEU A 63 13.60 10.26 10.52
CA LEU A 63 12.18 10.35 10.17
C LEU A 63 11.70 11.65 9.50
N ALA A 64 12.54 12.65 9.17
CA ALA A 64 12.04 13.83 8.44
C ALA A 64 12.51 13.93 6.98
N PRO A 65 11.69 14.50 6.06
CA PRO A 65 10.23 14.62 5.97
C PRO A 65 9.64 13.44 5.19
N PHE A 66 10.24 12.25 5.37
CA PHE A 66 9.70 10.99 4.89
C PHE A 66 8.46 10.54 5.66
N ASN A 67 7.89 11.39 6.54
CA ASN A 67 6.80 11.04 7.43
C ASN A 67 5.42 10.94 6.77
N ASP A 68 5.26 11.55 5.60
CA ASP A 68 3.97 11.62 4.97
C ASP A 68 3.70 10.44 4.05
N TRP A 69 2.48 9.95 4.16
CA TRP A 69 1.97 8.93 3.29
C TRP A 69 1.72 9.52 1.89
N ILE A 70 2.28 8.88 0.87
CA ILE A 70 1.94 9.11 -0.52
C ILE A 70 0.62 8.40 -0.77
N TYR A 71 -0.46 9.17 -0.75
CA TYR A 71 -1.79 8.69 -1.11
C TYR A 71 -1.85 8.48 -2.62
N GLY A 72 -2.59 7.48 -3.07
CA GLY A 72 -3.04 7.49 -4.45
C GLY A 72 -4.50 7.14 -4.58
N SER A 73 -4.88 6.72 -5.78
CA SER A 73 -6.28 6.57 -6.18
C SER A 73 -7.01 5.51 -5.37
N SER A 74 -8.25 5.84 -5.00
CA SER A 74 -9.22 4.87 -4.49
C SER A 74 -9.68 3.96 -5.61
N VAL A 75 -9.93 2.69 -5.30
CA VAL A 75 -10.53 1.73 -6.24
C VAL A 75 -11.75 1.09 -5.60
N GLU A 76 -12.88 1.19 -6.30
CA GLU A 76 -14.11 0.49 -5.94
C GLU A 76 -14.16 -0.89 -6.61
N THR A 77 -14.34 -1.92 -5.79
CA THR A 77 -14.66 -3.28 -6.25
C THR A 77 -15.97 -3.74 -5.63
N GLY A 78 -16.63 -4.73 -6.24
CA GLY A 78 -17.81 -5.35 -5.67
C GLY A 78 -17.96 -6.81 -6.02
N TYR A 79 -18.86 -7.47 -5.30
CA TYR A 79 -19.25 -8.85 -5.51
C TYR A 79 -20.78 -8.88 -5.66
N SER A 80 -21.25 -9.42 -6.78
CA SER A 80 -22.69 -9.59 -7.04
C SER A 80 -23.08 -11.05 -6.95
N PHE A 81 -24.09 -11.30 -6.12
CA PHE A 81 -24.81 -12.57 -6.02
C PHE A 81 -26.23 -12.45 -6.58
N GLU A 82 -26.51 -11.41 -7.36
CA GLU A 82 -27.78 -11.24 -8.05
C GLU A 82 -28.07 -12.45 -8.95
N GLY A 83 -29.32 -12.93 -8.91
CA GLY A 83 -29.72 -14.14 -9.61
C GLY A 83 -29.42 -15.46 -8.89
N PHE A 84 -28.68 -15.44 -7.77
CA PHE A 84 -28.49 -16.64 -6.94
C PHE A 84 -29.49 -16.69 -5.79
N THR A 85 -30.17 -17.82 -5.67
CA THR A 85 -31.11 -18.11 -4.58
C THR A 85 -30.58 -19.20 -3.66
N CYS A 86 -30.88 -19.09 -2.37
CA CYS A 86 -30.73 -20.21 -1.45
C CYS A 86 -31.97 -21.11 -1.53
N VAL A 87 -31.80 -22.37 -1.12
CA VAL A 87 -32.88 -23.37 -1.05
C VAL A 87 -33.25 -23.73 0.39
N SER A 88 -32.56 -23.14 1.37
CA SER A 88 -32.87 -23.31 2.79
C SER A 88 -34.01 -22.38 3.20
N GLN A 89 -34.81 -22.80 4.20
CA GLN A 89 -35.92 -22.00 4.75
C GLN A 89 -35.45 -20.62 5.25
N THR A 90 -34.22 -20.55 5.76
CA THR A 90 -33.53 -19.29 6.08
C THR A 90 -32.21 -19.27 5.30
N CYS A 91 -32.03 -18.29 4.42
CA CYS A 91 -30.76 -18.14 3.72
C CYS A 91 -29.67 -17.69 4.69
N PRO A 92 -28.52 -18.38 4.79
CA PRO A 92 -27.44 -17.90 5.61
C PRO A 92 -26.90 -16.57 5.05
N GLN A 93 -26.60 -15.64 5.93
CA GLN A 93 -25.83 -14.44 5.57
C GLN A 93 -24.38 -14.86 5.32
N MET A 94 -23.83 -14.45 4.17
CA MET A 94 -22.46 -14.74 3.80
C MET A 94 -21.53 -13.70 4.45
N GLN A 95 -20.49 -14.19 5.13
CA GLN A 95 -19.44 -13.35 5.71
C GLN A 95 -18.17 -13.62 4.93
N LEU A 96 -17.86 -12.79 3.94
CA LEU A 96 -16.76 -13.05 3.02
C LEU A 96 -15.53 -12.24 3.46
N PRO A 97 -14.50 -12.88 4.05
CA PRO A 97 -13.33 -12.17 4.55
C PRO A 97 -12.48 -11.69 3.37
N LEU A 98 -12.15 -10.41 3.35
CA LEU A 98 -11.15 -9.86 2.45
C LEU A 98 -9.79 -9.88 3.14
N LEU A 99 -8.82 -10.46 2.45
CA LEU A 99 -7.45 -10.61 2.93
C LEU A 99 -6.49 -9.88 2.00
N LEU A 100 -5.55 -9.16 2.59
CA LEU A 100 -4.37 -8.62 1.93
C LEU A 100 -3.24 -9.65 2.00
N HIS A 101 -2.75 -10.06 0.84
CA HIS A 101 -1.56 -10.86 0.69
C HIS A 101 -0.42 -9.97 0.19
N PRO A 102 0.67 -9.79 0.96
CA PRO A 102 1.85 -9.08 0.46
C PRO A 102 2.45 -9.82 -0.74
N ASP A 103 3.06 -9.09 -1.68
CA ASP A 103 3.74 -9.72 -2.79
C ASP A 103 4.96 -10.53 -2.27
N PRO A 104 5.12 -11.80 -2.68
CA PRO A 104 6.16 -12.67 -2.15
C PRO A 104 7.58 -12.23 -2.55
N SER A 105 7.73 -11.36 -3.56
CA SER A 105 9.03 -10.78 -3.93
C SER A 105 9.47 -9.62 -3.03
N LEU A 106 8.58 -9.12 -2.16
CA LEU A 106 8.93 -8.09 -1.20
C LEU A 106 9.83 -8.65 -0.11
N ILE A 107 11.02 -8.08 0.02
CA ILE A 107 12.02 -8.50 1.00
C ILE A 107 11.92 -7.58 2.23
N PRO A 108 11.48 -8.07 3.40
CA PRO A 108 11.41 -7.25 4.60
C PRO A 108 12.82 -6.84 5.06
N THR A 109 12.96 -5.62 5.58
CA THR A 109 14.23 -5.13 6.13
C THR A 109 14.45 -5.52 7.59
N GLY A 110 13.42 -6.05 8.27
CA GLY A 110 13.39 -6.24 9.72
C GLY A 110 13.01 -4.97 10.50
N MET A 111 12.86 -3.84 9.81
CA MET A 111 12.47 -2.56 10.41
C MET A 111 10.97 -2.33 10.23
N LYS A 112 10.38 -1.56 11.14
CA LYS A 112 8.96 -1.24 11.15
C LYS A 112 8.75 0.26 10.89
N ASN A 113 7.65 0.61 10.25
CA ASN A 113 7.20 2.00 10.18
C ASN A 113 6.46 2.40 11.47
N ASP A 114 6.15 3.68 11.61
CA ASP A 114 5.47 4.24 12.80
C ASP A 114 4.07 3.66 13.05
N ALA A 115 3.48 3.04 12.04
CA ALA A 115 2.18 2.36 12.12
C ALA A 115 2.33 0.82 12.27
N GLY A 116 3.50 0.33 12.66
CA GLY A 116 3.79 -1.09 12.93
C GLY A 116 3.86 -2.01 11.70
N GLY A 117 3.79 -1.46 10.49
CA GLY A 117 3.97 -2.19 9.23
C GLY A 117 5.43 -2.50 8.92
N ASP A 118 5.66 -3.51 8.09
CA ASP A 118 7.02 -3.81 7.61
C ASP A 118 7.50 -2.76 6.61
N ILE A 119 8.79 -2.47 6.66
CA ILE A 119 9.50 -1.78 5.60
C ILE A 119 10.12 -2.87 4.71
N PHE A 120 9.83 -2.82 3.41
CA PHE A 120 10.36 -3.75 2.41
C PHE A 120 11.43 -3.06 1.57
N LYS A 121 12.48 -3.78 1.16
CA LYS A 121 13.51 -3.25 0.26
C LYS A 121 12.90 -2.96 -1.11
N LEU A 122 13.27 -1.82 -1.69
CA LEU A 122 12.94 -1.53 -3.07
C LEU A 122 13.93 -2.28 -3.99
N LEU A 123 13.40 -2.99 -5.00
CA LEU A 123 14.22 -3.83 -5.87
C LEU A 123 15.31 -3.01 -6.58
N ASN A 124 16.54 -3.53 -6.60
CA ASN A 124 17.73 -2.88 -7.17
C ASN A 124 18.08 -1.50 -6.57
N GLN A 125 17.44 -1.12 -5.45
CA GLN A 125 17.69 0.15 -4.75
C GLN A 125 18.03 -0.14 -3.28
N PRO A 126 19.27 -0.57 -2.97
CA PRO A 126 19.64 -1.03 -1.62
C PRO A 126 19.48 0.03 -0.53
N ASN A 127 19.45 1.30 -0.93
CA ASN A 127 19.37 2.45 -0.04
C ASN A 127 17.92 2.84 0.29
N LEU A 128 16.93 2.21 -0.34
CA LEU A 128 15.52 2.59 -0.24
C LEU A 128 14.63 1.43 0.14
N GLY A 129 13.66 1.74 0.99
CA GLY A 129 12.59 0.85 1.36
C GLY A 129 11.23 1.50 1.09
N ILE A 130 10.20 0.66 1.15
CA ILE A 130 8.81 1.05 0.98
C ILE A 130 7.96 0.32 2.01
N SER A 131 7.01 1.02 2.61
CA SER A 131 5.92 0.43 3.39
C SER A 131 4.60 0.90 2.81
N PHE A 132 3.52 0.13 2.97
CA PHE A 132 2.22 0.51 2.43
C PHE A 132 1.08 0.12 3.36
N GLN A 133 -0.04 0.79 3.16
CA GLN A 133 -1.28 0.60 3.90
C GLN A 133 -2.47 0.59 2.96
N ILE A 134 -3.42 -0.29 3.26
CA ILE A 134 -4.71 -0.34 2.59
C ILE A 134 -5.76 0.23 3.52
N GLY A 135 -6.40 1.31 3.07
CA GLY A 135 -7.54 1.92 3.69
C GLY A 135 -8.80 1.21 3.24
N VAL A 136 -9.68 0.90 4.18
CA VAL A 136 -10.98 0.29 3.89
C VAL A 136 -12.06 1.03 4.65
N LYS A 137 -13.14 1.40 3.94
CA LYS A 137 -14.25 2.10 4.58
C LYS A 137 -15.23 1.10 5.21
N THR A 138 -15.47 1.26 6.52
CA THR A 138 -16.42 0.48 7.32
C THR A 138 -17.30 1.46 8.10
N ASN A 139 -18.62 1.41 7.90
CA ASN A 139 -19.59 2.29 8.58
C ASN A 139 -19.28 3.79 8.49
N GLY A 140 -18.73 4.25 7.36
CA GLY A 140 -18.36 5.65 7.15
C GLY A 140 -16.94 6.01 7.61
N ILE A 141 -16.29 5.16 8.41
CA ILE A 141 -14.94 5.37 8.95
C ILE A 141 -13.91 4.68 8.04
N LEU A 142 -12.81 5.36 7.74
CA LEU A 142 -11.69 4.80 6.98
C LEU A 142 -10.67 4.18 7.93
N GLU A 143 -10.48 2.87 7.84
CA GLU A 143 -9.53 2.12 8.65
C GLU A 143 -8.30 1.73 7.82
N TRP A 144 -7.10 2.02 8.34
CA TRP A 144 -5.83 1.73 7.64
C TRP A 144 -5.20 0.45 8.16
N VAL A 145 -4.94 -0.50 7.27
CA VAL A 145 -4.26 -1.77 7.58
C VAL A 145 -2.84 -1.73 7.03
N SER A 146 -1.85 -1.71 7.94
CA SER A 146 -0.42 -1.82 7.60
C SER A 146 -0.10 -3.17 7.00
N ALA A 147 0.57 -3.17 5.85
CA ALA A 147 1.14 -4.39 5.29
C ALA A 147 2.31 -4.89 6.14
N ASN A 148 2.44 -6.21 6.21
CA ASN A 148 3.59 -6.90 6.76
C ASN A 148 3.83 -8.18 5.94
N SER A 149 4.85 -8.98 6.26
CA SER A 149 5.15 -10.22 5.55
C SER A 149 4.07 -11.32 5.68
N ASN A 150 3.06 -11.11 6.51
CA ASN A 150 1.97 -12.05 6.72
C ASN A 150 0.69 -11.60 6.00
N VAL A 151 -0.25 -12.54 5.83
CA VAL A 151 -1.60 -12.22 5.35
C VAL A 151 -2.33 -11.38 6.39
N ARG A 152 -3.02 -10.32 5.95
CA ARG A 152 -3.72 -9.38 6.81
C ARG A 152 -5.21 -9.34 6.50
N PHE A 153 -6.02 -9.47 7.53
CA PHE A 153 -7.45 -9.23 7.43
C PHE A 153 -7.74 -7.76 7.13
N LEU A 154 -8.62 -7.50 6.17
CA LEU A 154 -9.08 -6.17 5.81
C LEU A 154 -10.49 -5.89 6.37
N LYS A 155 -11.48 -6.69 5.96
CA LYS A 155 -12.86 -6.61 6.46
C LYS A 155 -13.67 -7.82 6.05
N ASN A 156 -14.83 -8.01 6.67
CA ASN A 156 -15.86 -8.90 6.16
C ASN A 156 -16.81 -8.15 5.23
N LEU A 157 -17.06 -8.72 4.05
CA LEU A 157 -18.20 -8.33 3.23
C LEU A 157 -19.41 -9.15 3.66
N MET A 158 -20.41 -8.46 4.20
CA MET A 158 -21.67 -9.06 4.59
C MET A 158 -22.59 -9.06 3.36
N VAL A 159 -22.96 -10.25 2.87
CA VAL A 159 -23.73 -10.37 1.62
C VAL A 159 -24.89 -11.35 1.79
N HIS A 160 -26.02 -11.01 1.18
CA HIS A 160 -27.18 -11.89 1.10
C HIS A 160 -27.31 -12.48 -0.31
N PHE A 161 -28.00 -13.61 -0.43
CA PHE A 161 -28.39 -14.13 -1.73
C PHE A 161 -29.24 -13.10 -2.47
N ASN A 162 -29.11 -13.07 -3.80
CA ASN A 162 -29.77 -12.11 -4.67
C ASN A 162 -29.49 -10.62 -4.32
N SER A 163 -28.26 -10.33 -3.90
CA SER A 163 -27.80 -8.96 -3.59
C SER A 163 -26.39 -8.71 -4.12
N SER A 164 -26.00 -7.44 -4.14
CA SER A 164 -24.64 -7.02 -4.49
C SER A 164 -24.05 -6.15 -3.38
N VAL A 165 -22.74 -6.25 -3.20
CA VAL A 165 -21.99 -5.43 -2.24
C VAL A 165 -20.81 -4.77 -2.95
N LYS A 166 -20.49 -3.54 -2.54
CA LYS A 166 -19.32 -2.80 -3.01
C LYS A 166 -18.45 -2.39 -1.83
N THR A 167 -17.16 -2.27 -2.08
CA THR A 167 -16.20 -1.70 -1.15
C THR A 167 -15.20 -0.85 -1.91
N SER A 168 -14.84 0.29 -1.32
CA SER A 168 -13.75 1.12 -1.79
C SER A 168 -12.50 0.78 -0.99
N PHE A 169 -11.38 0.69 -1.69
CA PHE A 169 -10.06 0.60 -1.10
C PHE A 169 -9.27 1.86 -1.41
N ASP A 170 -8.64 2.40 -0.39
CA ASP A 170 -7.64 3.45 -0.51
C ASP A 170 -6.26 2.83 -0.35
N LEU A 171 -5.28 3.32 -1.10
CA LEU A 171 -3.89 2.91 -0.90
C LEU A 171 -3.05 4.11 -0.58
N ARG A 172 -2.12 3.91 0.35
CA ARG A 172 -1.01 4.82 0.56
C ARG A 172 0.29 4.08 0.78
N ALA A 173 1.38 4.67 0.34
CA ALA A 173 2.73 4.14 0.54
C ALA A 173 3.64 5.19 1.16
N LYS A 174 4.68 4.75 1.85
CA LYS A 174 5.68 5.60 2.50
C LYS A 174 7.05 5.06 2.08
N LEU A 175 7.91 5.94 1.57
CA LEU A 175 9.28 5.60 1.20
C LEU A 175 10.19 5.82 2.41
N HIS A 176 11.20 4.96 2.55
CA HIS A 176 12.10 4.94 3.69
C HIS A 176 13.54 4.95 3.20
N LEU A 177 14.38 5.79 3.78
CA LEU A 177 15.82 5.72 3.55
C LEU A 177 16.41 4.64 4.46
N LEU A 178 17.08 3.65 3.87
CA LEU A 178 17.66 2.51 4.60
C LEU A 178 19.13 2.72 4.99
N THR A 179 19.79 3.71 4.40
CA THR A 179 21.23 3.93 4.53
C THR A 179 21.52 5.41 4.74
N ASP A 180 22.54 5.74 5.51
CA ASP A 180 23.03 7.11 5.64
C ASP A 180 23.52 7.65 4.27
N PHE A 181 23.21 8.91 3.96
CA PHE A 181 23.71 9.65 2.80
C PHE A 181 25.23 9.56 2.64
N SER A 182 25.99 9.52 3.73
CA SER A 182 27.45 9.39 3.71
C SER A 182 27.93 8.12 2.98
N SER A 183 27.11 7.07 2.97
CA SER A 183 27.41 5.78 2.34
C SER A 183 27.10 5.72 0.83
N LEU A 184 26.47 6.77 0.28
CA LEU A 184 26.22 6.84 -1.16
C LEU A 184 27.55 6.87 -1.95
N ARG A 185 27.66 6.03 -2.99
CA ARG A 185 28.87 5.95 -3.83
C ARG A 185 29.06 7.21 -4.68
N ASN A 186 27.97 7.78 -5.17
CA ASN A 186 27.95 8.96 -6.01
C ASN A 186 27.38 10.15 -5.24
N ASP A 187 27.73 11.37 -5.67
CA ASP A 187 27.20 12.60 -5.08
C ASP A 187 25.71 12.77 -5.32
N GLU A 188 25.22 12.19 -6.42
CA GLU A 188 23.81 12.14 -6.78
C GLU A 188 23.47 10.78 -7.40
N ILE A 189 22.32 10.23 -7.01
CA ILE A 189 21.72 9.04 -7.61
C ILE A 189 20.28 9.40 -7.97
N THR A 190 19.95 9.34 -9.25
CA THR A 190 18.58 9.48 -9.72
C THR A 190 17.98 8.10 -9.97
N ILE A 191 16.79 7.89 -9.44
CA ILE A 191 15.99 6.68 -9.55
C ILE A 191 14.69 7.09 -10.23
N GLU A 192 14.52 6.66 -11.46
CA GLU A 192 13.31 6.93 -12.23
C GLU A 192 12.10 6.22 -11.61
N SER A 193 10.90 6.75 -11.85
CA SER A 193 9.65 6.15 -11.40
C SER A 193 9.56 4.68 -11.81
N MET A 194 9.17 3.82 -10.88
CA MET A 194 9.00 2.39 -11.14
C MET A 194 7.65 1.89 -10.64
N ASP A 195 7.13 0.86 -11.29
CA ASP A 195 5.94 0.15 -10.84
C ASP A 195 6.35 -0.96 -9.88
N VAL A 196 5.96 -0.82 -8.61
CA VAL A 196 6.22 -1.81 -7.55
C VAL A 196 4.94 -2.61 -7.33
N ARG A 197 4.99 -3.92 -7.54
CA ARG A 197 3.91 -4.81 -7.12
C ARG A 197 3.99 -5.01 -5.62
N ILE A 198 2.98 -4.56 -4.89
CA ILE A 198 3.00 -4.59 -3.42
C ILE A 198 2.18 -5.75 -2.84
N GLY A 199 1.24 -6.30 -3.61
CA GLY A 199 0.49 -7.47 -3.17
C GLY A 199 -0.79 -7.70 -3.95
N GLU A 200 -1.69 -8.44 -3.34
CA GLU A 200 -3.01 -8.72 -3.89
C GLU A 200 -4.07 -8.82 -2.78
N ILE A 201 -5.29 -8.36 -3.08
CA ILE A 201 -6.47 -8.60 -2.24
C ILE A 201 -7.19 -9.81 -2.78
N LYS A 202 -7.55 -10.73 -1.88
CA LYS A 202 -8.31 -11.94 -2.18
C LYS A 202 -9.47 -12.11 -1.20
N LEU A 203 -10.53 -12.72 -1.69
CA LEU A 203 -11.60 -13.23 -0.84
C LEU A 203 -11.15 -14.58 -0.26
N ASP A 204 -11.25 -14.76 1.05
CA ASP A 204 -11.12 -16.09 1.63
C ASP A 204 -12.37 -16.93 1.33
N THR A 205 -12.19 -18.25 1.26
CA THR A 205 -13.29 -19.17 0.98
C THR A 205 -14.24 -19.24 2.17
N TRP A 206 -15.44 -18.73 2.00
CA TRP A 206 -16.50 -18.86 2.99
C TRP A 206 -17.24 -20.19 2.83
N ARG A 207 -17.55 -20.82 3.96
CA ARG A 207 -18.33 -22.06 4.01
C ARG A 207 -19.51 -21.86 4.96
N GLY A 208 -20.71 -21.88 4.42
CA GLY A 208 -21.94 -21.82 5.20
C GLY A 208 -22.16 -23.10 5.98
N GLN A 209 -22.51 -22.97 7.26
CA GLN A 209 -22.92 -24.11 8.05
C GLN A 209 -24.28 -24.62 7.56
N PRO A 210 -24.41 -25.93 7.30
CA PRO A 210 -25.71 -26.50 6.96
C PRO A 210 -26.62 -26.48 8.20
N GLY A 211 -27.90 -26.14 8.03
CA GLY A 211 -28.89 -26.12 9.11
C GLY A 211 -29.29 -27.49 9.66
N GLY A 212 -28.54 -28.56 9.34
CA GLY A 212 -28.80 -29.94 9.74
C GLY A 212 -28.00 -30.95 8.91
N PHE A 213 -28.08 -32.25 9.26
CA PHE A 213 -27.31 -33.33 8.62
C PHE A 213 -27.58 -33.47 7.10
N PHE A 214 -28.81 -33.14 6.68
CA PHE A 214 -29.25 -33.14 5.28
C PHE A 214 -29.29 -31.74 4.63
N GLY A 215 -28.84 -30.71 5.34
CA GLY A 215 -28.89 -29.33 4.87
C GLY A 215 -27.86 -29.06 3.77
N THR A 216 -28.28 -28.39 2.69
CA THR A 216 -27.39 -27.94 1.61
C THR A 216 -26.20 -27.16 2.19
N LYS A 217 -24.99 -27.53 1.76
CA LYS A 217 -23.76 -26.81 2.11
C LYS A 217 -23.53 -25.70 1.08
N TYR A 218 -23.15 -24.53 1.55
CA TYR A 218 -22.83 -23.40 0.68
C TYR A 218 -21.34 -23.11 0.75
N VAL A 219 -20.69 -22.99 -0.40
CA VAL A 219 -19.29 -22.58 -0.50
C VAL A 219 -19.22 -21.37 -1.41
N VAL A 220 -18.52 -20.33 -0.96
CA VAL A 220 -18.25 -19.15 -1.77
C VAL A 220 -16.75 -18.99 -1.84
N GLN A 221 -16.21 -18.90 -3.06
CA GLN A 221 -14.79 -18.77 -3.31
C GLN A 221 -14.53 -17.72 -4.40
N ASP A 222 -13.38 -17.06 -4.34
CA ASP A 222 -12.87 -16.19 -5.39
C ASP A 222 -11.56 -16.79 -5.90
N THR A 223 -11.53 -17.20 -7.15
CA THR A 223 -10.30 -17.68 -7.80
C THR A 223 -9.52 -16.55 -8.46
N GLY A 224 -10.12 -15.37 -8.57
CA GLY A 224 -9.45 -14.18 -9.05
C GLY A 224 -8.79 -13.38 -7.92
N LYS A 225 -8.24 -12.23 -8.29
CA LYS A 225 -7.57 -11.33 -7.34
C LYS A 225 -7.65 -9.85 -7.75
N ILE A 226 -7.33 -8.98 -6.80
CA ILE A 226 -7.09 -7.56 -7.05
C ILE A 226 -5.60 -7.33 -6.85
N SER A 227 -4.82 -7.29 -7.93
CA SER A 227 -3.37 -7.03 -7.82
C SER A 227 -3.14 -5.56 -7.55
N ILE A 228 -2.24 -5.26 -6.62
CA ILE A 228 -1.95 -3.90 -6.17
C ILE A 228 -0.56 -3.51 -6.63
N PHE A 229 -0.49 -2.37 -7.32
CA PHE A 229 0.74 -1.79 -7.81
C PHE A 229 0.85 -0.35 -7.32
N PHE A 230 2.04 0.02 -6.87
CA PHE A 230 2.39 1.40 -6.52
C PHE A 230 3.42 1.92 -7.52
N LYS A 231 3.09 2.99 -8.24
CA LYS A 231 4.03 3.70 -9.09
C LYS A 231 4.77 4.75 -8.25
N THR A 232 6.06 4.55 -8.04
CA THR A 232 6.88 5.48 -7.26
C THR A 232 7.01 6.81 -8.00
N PRO A 233 7.10 7.94 -7.26
CA PRO A 233 7.62 9.17 -7.85
C PRO A 233 9.07 8.98 -8.29
N LYS A 234 9.59 9.92 -9.09
CA LYS A 234 11.02 10.01 -9.34
C LYS A 234 11.74 10.32 -8.03
N ILE A 235 12.85 9.65 -7.75
CA ILE A 235 13.59 9.80 -6.50
C ILE A 235 15.01 10.24 -6.82
N ILE A 236 15.49 11.28 -6.15
CA ILE A 236 16.87 11.75 -6.28
C ILE A 236 17.54 11.71 -4.92
N LEU A 237 18.61 10.94 -4.76
CA LEU A 237 19.44 10.88 -3.56
C LEU A 237 20.69 11.73 -3.75
N LYS A 238 20.92 12.72 -2.89
CA LYS A 238 22.08 13.63 -2.95
C LYS A 238 22.91 13.53 -1.67
N LYS A 239 24.19 13.23 -1.79
CA LYS A 239 25.15 13.04 -0.69
C LYS A 239 25.53 14.34 0.06
N GLN A 240 25.32 15.49 -0.57
CA GLN A 240 25.82 16.83 -0.23
C GLN A 240 27.35 16.97 -0.24
N GLN A 241 27.84 17.77 -1.19
CA GLN A 241 29.02 18.62 -1.02
C GLN A 241 28.61 20.07 -1.31
N ARG A 242 28.40 20.88 -0.27
CA ARG A 242 28.59 22.33 -0.36
C ARG A 242 29.48 22.73 0.80
N GLN A 243 30.79 22.72 0.57
CA GLN A 243 31.68 23.59 1.33
C GLN A 243 31.32 25.01 0.89
N CYS A 244 30.65 25.77 1.74
CA CYS A 244 30.74 27.22 1.61
C CYS A 244 32.20 27.56 1.93
N THR A 245 33.03 27.77 0.91
CA THR A 245 34.24 28.57 1.10
C THR A 245 33.74 29.97 1.44
N LEU A 246 33.79 30.32 2.72
CA LEU A 246 33.87 31.72 3.11
C LEU A 246 35.10 32.26 2.41
N ASN A 247 34.90 32.97 1.29
CA ASN A 247 35.89 33.93 0.81
C ASN A 247 35.94 35.05 1.84
N ALA A 248 36.59 34.79 2.97
CA ALA A 248 37.08 35.83 3.85
C ALA A 248 38.25 36.47 3.13
N SER A 249 37.96 37.35 2.17
CA SER A 249 38.85 38.47 1.97
C SER A 249 38.48 39.45 3.09
N PRO A 250 39.34 39.68 4.09
CA PRO A 250 39.12 40.78 5.00
C PRO A 250 39.35 42.07 4.19
N GLU A 251 38.31 42.59 3.57
CA GLU A 251 38.33 44.02 3.28
C GLU A 251 38.30 44.72 4.64
N ASN A 252 39.44 45.31 5.00
CA ASN A 252 39.58 46.21 6.14
C ASN A 252 38.56 47.34 5.98
N ILE A 253 37.38 47.17 6.57
CA ILE A 253 36.41 48.25 6.71
C ILE A 253 36.99 49.19 7.77
N ASN A 254 37.69 50.24 7.33
CA ASN A 254 38.04 51.35 8.20
C ASN A 254 36.76 52.09 8.60
N VAL A 255 36.29 51.84 9.82
CA VAL A 255 35.20 52.61 10.41
C VAL A 255 35.80 53.91 10.97
N SER A 256 35.51 55.02 10.30
CA SER A 256 35.84 56.35 10.81
C SER A 256 34.92 56.69 11.98
N LEU A 257 35.49 56.84 13.18
CA LEU A 257 34.83 57.44 14.32
C LEU A 257 34.96 58.97 14.16
N MET A 258 33.88 59.64 13.73
CA MET A 258 33.78 61.09 13.85
C MET A 258 33.10 61.47 15.17
N GLY A 259 33.78 62.33 15.93
CA GLY A 259 33.21 63.44 16.71
C GLY A 259 32.40 63.09 17.94
#